data_AF-K1JM75-F1
#
_entry.id   AF-K1JM75-F1
#
_cell.length_a   1.000
_cell.length_b   1.000
_cell.length_c   1.000
_cell.angle_alpha   90.00
_cell.angle_beta   90.00
_cell.angle_gamma   90.00
#
_symmetry.space_group_name_H-M   'P 1'
#
loop_
_entity.id
_entity.type
_entity.pdbx_description
1 polymer ?
#
loop_
_entity_poly.entity_id
_entity_poly.type
_entity_poly.pdbx_seq_one_letter_code
_entity_poly.pdbx_strand_id
1 'polypeptide(L)'
;MLKAGKAFVVRRTPFTIKLTIATGETKQDVTLGVDAGARHVGISATTEKEEVFASEVALRQDITGLLADRLAFRRARRNRKTRYRAPRFNNRVRSKHKGWLAPSVENRIQAHISRIEAVCRLLPVTKIVIETASFDIQKIRNPEVEGTGYQQGDQLGFWNVREYVLFRDGHICQHCRGRSKDPILNVHHLESRKTGGDAPNNLITLCETCHKAYHAGKIKLKVKRGQSFRAEAFMGIMRWTLLDRVRKTHPKLPVENTYGYLTKHKRIALGLPKTHCADAFCIAGNLKALRRGDFLFQQQTRKHNRQIHKCSILKGGVRTLNQAPFLVKGFRLFDKVRIGGQIGFVFGRRVRGTFNIRRLDKTVIGTDINCKKLSLLETRKTFLTELRKE
;
A
#
# COMPACT_ATOMS: atom_id res chain seq x y z
N MET A 1 38.76 -10.78 -6.12
CA MET A 1 37.89 -11.95 -5.81
C MET A 1 37.25 -12.56 -7.06
N LEU A 2 36.39 -11.85 -7.81
CA LEU A 2 35.72 -12.40 -9.00
C LEU A 2 36.69 -12.86 -10.09
N LYS A 3 37.68 -12.03 -10.45
CA LYS A 3 38.74 -12.39 -11.41
C LYS A 3 39.57 -13.61 -10.97
N ALA A 4 39.62 -13.88 -9.67
CA ALA A 4 40.40 -14.96 -9.08
C ALA A 4 39.57 -16.24 -8.83
N GLY A 5 38.32 -16.32 -9.31
CA GLY A 5 37.46 -17.50 -9.15
C GLY A 5 36.95 -17.78 -7.72
N LYS A 6 37.30 -16.95 -6.74
CA LYS A 6 36.94 -17.13 -5.31
C LYS A 6 35.49 -16.74 -4.96
N ALA A 7 34.73 -16.25 -5.95
CA ALA A 7 33.35 -15.84 -5.77
C ALA A 7 32.61 -15.85 -7.13
N PHE A 8 31.29 -16.04 -7.09
CA PHE A 8 30.44 -15.85 -8.26
C PHE A 8 29.26 -14.92 -7.98
N VAL A 9 28.75 -14.27 -9.02
CA VAL A 9 27.65 -13.30 -8.90
C VAL A 9 26.32 -14.03 -8.80
N VAL A 10 25.60 -13.83 -7.69
CA VAL A 10 24.25 -14.36 -7.47
C VAL A 10 23.19 -13.38 -7.96
N ARG A 11 23.41 -12.07 -7.73
CA ARG A 11 22.45 -11.01 -8.04
C ARG A 11 23.17 -9.73 -8.44
N ARG A 12 22.57 -8.96 -9.36
CA ARG A 12 23.12 -7.65 -9.78
C ARG A 12 22.56 -6.48 -8.97
N THR A 13 21.28 -6.50 -8.57
CA THR A 13 20.68 -5.38 -7.83
C THR A 13 19.87 -5.83 -6.60
N PRO A 14 20.36 -5.64 -5.35
CA PRO A 14 21.72 -5.22 -5.00
C PRO A 14 22.76 -6.22 -5.51
N PHE A 15 23.99 -5.74 -5.69
CA PHE A 15 25.08 -6.60 -6.15
C PHE A 15 25.43 -7.56 -5.02
N THR A 16 25.29 -8.85 -5.27
CA THR A 16 25.50 -9.91 -4.28
C THR A 16 26.34 -11.01 -4.90
N ILE A 17 27.43 -11.33 -4.23
CA ILE A 17 28.34 -12.42 -4.59
C ILE A 17 28.24 -13.53 -3.54
N LYS A 18 28.41 -14.77 -3.96
CA LYS A 18 28.61 -15.91 -3.07
C LYS A 18 30.08 -16.29 -3.14
N LEU A 19 30.73 -16.31 -1.98
CA LEU A 19 32.10 -16.78 -1.86
C LEU A 19 32.14 -18.31 -1.98
N THR A 20 33.12 -18.84 -2.71
CA THR A 20 33.36 -20.29 -2.87
C THR A 20 34.46 -20.79 -1.94
N ILE A 21 35.10 -19.88 -1.21
CA ILE A 21 36.12 -20.15 -0.21
C ILE A 21 35.51 -20.28 1.18
N ALA A 22 36.18 -21.00 2.07
CA ALA A 22 35.81 -21.03 3.48
C ALA A 22 35.88 -19.61 4.08
N THR A 23 34.86 -19.28 4.86
CA THR A 23 34.76 -18.01 5.58
C THR A 23 34.63 -18.29 7.07
N GLY A 24 35.12 -17.38 7.91
CA GLY A 24 34.89 -17.48 9.37
C GLY A 24 33.41 -17.38 9.73
N GLU A 25 33.09 -17.71 10.99
CA GLU A 25 31.72 -17.70 11.53
C GLU A 25 31.28 -16.34 12.09
N THR A 26 32.22 -15.40 12.23
CA THR A 26 31.98 -14.08 12.81
C THR A 26 31.03 -13.26 11.93
N LYS A 27 29.93 -12.82 12.54
CA LYS A 27 28.92 -11.98 11.89
C LYS A 27 28.88 -10.64 12.60
N GLN A 28 28.62 -9.59 11.82
CA GLN A 28 28.38 -8.26 12.36
C GLN A 28 26.93 -8.19 12.84
N ASP A 29 26.71 -7.56 13.98
CA ASP A 29 25.36 -7.30 14.47
C ASP A 29 24.71 -6.20 13.64
N VAL A 30 23.54 -6.51 13.09
CA VAL A 30 22.79 -5.60 12.21
C VAL A 30 21.38 -5.41 12.76
N THR A 31 21.02 -4.16 13.05
CA THR A 31 19.65 -3.77 13.40
C THR A 31 18.91 -3.30 12.16
N LEU A 32 17.73 -3.86 11.90
CA LEU A 32 16.85 -3.52 10.78
C LEU A 32 15.73 -2.58 11.24
N GLY A 33 15.75 -1.34 10.80
CA GLY A 33 14.67 -0.37 10.96
C GLY A 33 13.68 -0.40 9.80
N VAL A 34 12.38 -0.38 10.10
CA VAL A 34 11.29 -0.42 9.12
C VAL A 34 10.28 0.71 9.37
N ASP A 35 10.26 1.70 8.48
CA ASP A 35 9.18 2.68 8.36
C ASP A 35 8.04 2.06 7.53
N ALA A 36 7.01 1.57 8.22
CA ALA A 36 5.87 0.93 7.60
C ALA A 36 4.80 1.97 7.20
N GLY A 37 4.90 2.49 5.97
CA GLY A 37 3.95 3.43 5.37
C GLY A 37 2.93 2.79 4.41
N ALA A 38 1.81 3.49 4.15
CA ALA A 38 0.77 3.01 3.20
C ALA A 38 1.21 3.07 1.73
N ARG A 39 2.04 4.05 1.39
CA ARG A 39 2.48 4.33 0.01
C ARG A 39 3.91 3.94 -0.23
N HIS A 40 4.77 4.26 0.71
CA HIS A 40 6.19 4.00 0.68
C HIS A 40 6.57 3.25 1.96
N VAL A 41 7.59 2.41 1.86
CA VAL A 41 8.18 1.71 3.01
C VAL A 41 9.65 2.09 3.03
N GLY A 42 10.11 2.62 4.15
CA GLY A 42 11.52 2.83 4.42
C GLY A 42 12.11 1.59 5.08
N ILE A 43 13.27 1.16 4.61
CA ILE A 43 14.03 0.06 5.22
C ILE A 43 15.48 0.50 5.32
N SER A 44 16.05 0.43 6.52
CA SER A 44 17.45 0.71 6.78
C SER A 44 18.02 -0.38 7.67
N ALA A 45 19.21 -0.86 7.35
CA ALA A 45 19.94 -1.82 8.18
C ALA A 45 21.26 -1.19 8.60
N THR A 46 21.49 -1.11 9.91
CA THR A 46 22.62 -0.38 10.49
C THR A 46 23.42 -1.29 11.41
N THR A 47 24.74 -1.19 11.32
CA THR A 47 25.66 -1.63 12.38
C THR A 47 25.89 -0.46 13.35
N GLU A 48 26.71 -0.63 14.37
CA GLU A 48 27.11 0.49 15.24
C GLU A 48 27.87 1.59 14.50
N LYS A 49 28.57 1.24 13.40
CA LYS A 49 29.48 2.14 12.68
C LYS A 49 28.87 2.74 11.43
N GLU A 50 28.06 1.99 10.68
CA GLU A 50 27.56 2.44 9.37
C GLU A 50 26.20 1.84 8.99
N GLU A 51 25.53 2.53 8.06
CA GLU A 51 24.33 2.06 7.37
C GLU A 51 24.72 1.14 6.22
N VAL A 52 24.70 -0.17 6.47
CA VAL A 52 25.09 -1.18 5.46
C VAL A 52 24.03 -1.35 4.36
N PHE A 53 22.78 -0.97 4.60
CA PHE A 53 21.70 -1.10 3.61
C PHE A 53 20.63 -0.03 3.80
N ALA A 54 20.25 0.62 2.71
CA ALA A 54 19.12 1.54 2.65
C ALA A 54 18.23 1.21 1.46
N SER A 55 16.91 1.22 1.66
CA SER A 55 15.94 1.01 0.58
C SER A 55 14.63 1.76 0.84
N GLU A 56 14.08 2.33 -0.23
CA GLU A 56 12.74 2.89 -0.26
C GLU A 56 11.88 2.05 -1.20
N VAL A 57 10.71 1.63 -0.74
CA VAL A 57 9.82 0.76 -1.51
C VAL A 57 8.49 1.45 -1.80
N ALA A 58 8.26 1.83 -3.06
CA ALA A 58 6.99 2.34 -3.53
C ALA A 58 5.98 1.18 -3.72
N LEU A 59 4.94 1.18 -2.88
CA LEU A 59 3.87 0.19 -2.88
C LEU A 59 2.79 0.50 -3.91
N ARG A 60 2.11 -0.56 -4.34
CA ARG A 60 1.09 -0.48 -5.37
C ARG A 60 -0.23 0.09 -4.85
N GLN A 61 -0.73 1.16 -5.47
CA GLN A 61 -1.93 1.90 -5.01
C GLN A 61 -3.22 1.61 -5.80
N ASP A 62 -3.13 0.97 -6.97
CA ASP A 62 -4.27 0.72 -7.87
C ASP A 62 -5.14 -0.48 -7.46
N ILE A 63 -4.73 -1.27 -6.45
CA ILE A 63 -5.39 -2.53 -6.06
C ILE A 63 -6.84 -2.29 -5.62
N THR A 64 -7.09 -1.23 -4.85
CA THR A 64 -8.43 -0.87 -4.38
C THR A 64 -9.37 -0.58 -5.56
N GLY A 65 -8.89 0.19 -6.54
CA GLY A 65 -9.60 0.46 -7.79
C GLY A 65 -9.89 -0.82 -8.57
N LEU A 66 -8.90 -1.69 -8.76
CA LEU A 66 -9.07 -2.95 -9.49
C LEU A 66 -10.04 -3.92 -8.82
N LEU A 67 -10.09 -3.94 -7.48
CA LEU A 67 -11.08 -4.71 -6.73
C LEU A 67 -12.49 -4.13 -6.88
N ALA A 68 -12.62 -2.80 -6.91
CA ALA A 68 -13.87 -2.11 -7.17
C ALA A 68 -14.38 -2.40 -8.59
N ASP A 69 -13.52 -2.31 -9.61
CA ASP A 69 -13.84 -2.66 -10.99
C ASP A 69 -14.32 -4.12 -11.09
N ARG A 70 -13.60 -5.05 -10.45
CA ARG A 70 -13.98 -6.47 -10.41
C ARG A 70 -15.35 -6.66 -9.78
N LEU A 71 -15.66 -5.93 -8.72
CA LEU A 71 -16.97 -5.96 -8.07
C LEU A 71 -18.06 -5.41 -9.00
N ALA A 72 -17.82 -4.27 -9.66
CA ALA A 72 -18.75 -3.66 -10.60
C ALA A 72 -19.07 -4.60 -11.77
N PHE A 73 -18.06 -5.22 -12.39
CA PHE A 73 -18.26 -6.19 -13.46
C PHE A 73 -19.08 -7.40 -13.03
N ARG A 74 -18.84 -7.91 -11.82
CA ARG A 74 -19.63 -9.02 -11.27
C ARG A 74 -21.09 -8.62 -11.08
N ARG A 75 -21.36 -7.42 -10.58
CA ARG A 75 -22.73 -6.89 -10.42
C ARG A 75 -23.40 -6.70 -11.79
N ALA A 76 -22.74 -6.04 -12.73
CA ALA A 76 -23.26 -5.83 -14.08
C ALA A 76 -23.54 -7.14 -14.83
N ARG A 77 -22.70 -8.17 -14.65
CA ARG A 77 -22.98 -9.51 -15.18
C ARG A 77 -24.22 -10.12 -14.54
N ARG A 78 -24.35 -10.04 -13.20
CA ARG A 78 -25.54 -10.59 -12.51
C ARG A 78 -26.82 -9.92 -12.96
N ASN A 79 -26.84 -8.60 -13.05
CA ASN A 79 -28.03 -7.87 -13.48
C ASN A 79 -28.48 -8.27 -14.90
N ARG A 80 -27.53 -8.51 -15.82
CA ARG A 80 -27.83 -8.88 -17.21
C ARG A 80 -28.12 -10.37 -17.42
N LYS A 81 -27.53 -11.27 -16.62
CA LYS A 81 -27.51 -12.72 -16.91
C LYS A 81 -28.07 -13.60 -15.79
N THR A 82 -28.26 -13.08 -14.58
CA THR A 82 -28.73 -13.86 -13.42
C THR A 82 -29.68 -13.01 -12.56
N ARG A 83 -30.70 -12.40 -13.19
CA ARG A 83 -31.61 -11.42 -12.56
C ARG A 83 -32.28 -11.95 -11.29
N TYR A 84 -32.63 -13.23 -11.27
CA TYR A 84 -33.35 -13.88 -10.17
C TYR A 84 -32.44 -14.56 -9.12
N ARG A 85 -31.11 -14.47 -9.26
CA ARG A 85 -30.20 -15.17 -8.34
C ARG A 85 -29.97 -14.35 -7.07
N ALA A 86 -30.51 -14.81 -5.94
CA ALA A 86 -30.32 -14.18 -4.64
C ALA A 86 -28.84 -14.09 -4.20
N PRO A 87 -28.45 -13.01 -3.48
CA PRO A 87 -27.11 -12.86 -2.93
C PRO A 87 -26.87 -13.82 -1.75
N ARG A 88 -25.74 -14.54 -1.75
CA ARG A 88 -25.35 -15.48 -0.69
C ARG A 88 -24.33 -14.83 0.26
N PHE A 89 -24.80 -14.15 1.31
CA PHE A 89 -23.94 -13.41 2.24
C PHE A 89 -23.07 -14.33 3.13
N ASN A 90 -23.62 -15.46 3.58
CA ASN A 90 -22.93 -16.42 4.45
C ASN A 90 -21.79 -17.16 3.73
N ASN A 91 -21.77 -17.15 2.40
CA ASN A 91 -20.71 -17.74 1.60
C ASN A 91 -19.48 -16.82 1.44
N ARG A 92 -19.51 -15.61 2.01
CA ARG A 92 -18.39 -14.68 1.92
C ARG A 92 -17.24 -15.15 2.81
N VAL A 93 -16.01 -15.06 2.30
CA VAL A 93 -14.79 -15.47 3.01
C VAL A 93 -14.66 -14.81 4.38
N ARG A 94 -15.01 -13.51 4.48
CA ARG A 94 -15.01 -12.76 5.74
C ARG A 94 -15.93 -13.39 6.80
N SER A 95 -17.07 -13.94 6.40
CA SER A 95 -18.02 -14.57 7.31
C SER A 95 -17.50 -15.92 7.83
N LYS A 96 -16.55 -16.55 7.13
CA LYS A 96 -16.01 -17.87 7.46
C LYS A 96 -14.67 -17.83 8.22
N HIS A 97 -13.89 -16.77 8.07
CA HIS A 97 -12.53 -16.69 8.61
C HIS A 97 -12.40 -15.49 9.55
N LYS A 98 -12.37 -15.76 10.87
CA LYS A 98 -11.99 -14.76 11.87
C LYS A 98 -10.55 -14.29 11.60
N GLY A 99 -10.30 -12.98 11.67
CA GLY A 99 -9.00 -12.39 11.31
C GLY A 99 -8.79 -12.12 9.81
N TRP A 100 -9.83 -12.29 8.97
CA TRP A 100 -9.73 -11.97 7.54
C TRP A 100 -9.53 -10.48 7.29
N LEU A 101 -8.40 -10.12 6.70
CA LEU A 101 -8.12 -8.76 6.26
C LEU A 101 -8.57 -8.53 4.82
N ALA A 102 -8.91 -7.27 4.51
CA ALA A 102 -9.22 -6.91 3.14
C ALA A 102 -8.01 -7.18 2.22
N PRO A 103 -8.20 -7.71 0.99
CA PRO A 103 -7.08 -8.10 0.12
C PRO A 103 -6.09 -6.97 -0.21
N SER A 104 -6.54 -5.70 -0.17
CA SER A 104 -5.66 -4.53 -0.33
C SER A 104 -4.76 -4.30 0.87
N VAL A 105 -5.27 -4.51 2.09
CA VAL A 105 -4.49 -4.45 3.34
C VAL A 105 -3.48 -5.60 3.32
N GLU A 106 -3.97 -6.81 3.04
CA GLU A 106 -3.15 -8.03 3.00
C GLU A 106 -2.00 -7.90 2.00
N ASN A 107 -2.26 -7.37 0.79
CA ASN A 107 -1.19 -7.15 -0.19
C ASN A 107 -0.10 -6.21 0.32
N ARG A 108 -0.46 -5.14 1.05
CA ARG A 108 0.50 -4.21 1.63
C ARG A 108 1.32 -4.88 2.72
N ILE A 109 0.68 -5.59 3.65
CA ILE A 109 1.39 -6.33 4.72
C ILE A 109 2.37 -7.34 4.10
N GLN A 110 1.92 -8.13 3.13
CA GLN A 110 2.77 -9.10 2.43
C GLN A 110 3.91 -8.44 1.65
N ALA A 111 3.70 -7.23 1.13
CA ALA A 111 4.77 -6.47 0.51
C ALA A 111 5.84 -6.10 1.54
N HIS A 112 5.47 -5.60 2.72
CA HIS A 112 6.41 -5.28 3.81
C HIS A 112 7.18 -6.53 4.25
N ILE A 113 6.47 -7.63 4.59
CA ILE A 113 7.08 -8.91 4.99
C ILE A 113 8.07 -9.39 3.94
N SER A 114 7.69 -9.40 2.66
CA SER A 114 8.57 -9.82 1.57
C SER A 114 9.82 -8.96 1.43
N ARG A 115 9.79 -7.68 1.84
CA ARG A 115 10.96 -6.80 1.84
C ARG A 115 11.85 -7.04 3.05
N ILE A 116 11.27 -7.18 4.24
CA ILE A 116 11.97 -7.55 5.47
C ILE A 116 12.72 -8.86 5.26
N GLU A 117 12.03 -9.91 4.80
CA GLU A 117 12.66 -11.21 4.50
C GLU A 117 13.77 -11.11 3.45
N ALA A 118 13.62 -10.23 2.45
CA ALA A 118 14.67 -10.04 1.45
C ALA A 118 15.95 -9.44 2.05
N VAL A 119 15.84 -8.62 3.09
CA VAL A 119 16.99 -8.10 3.84
C VAL A 119 17.55 -9.15 4.79
N CYS A 120 16.70 -9.87 5.54
CA CYS A 120 17.16 -10.96 6.42
C CYS A 120 17.87 -12.09 5.67
N ARG A 121 17.60 -12.28 4.37
CA ARG A 121 18.34 -13.23 3.51
C ARG A 121 19.69 -12.71 3.03
N LEU A 122 19.89 -11.39 3.06
CA LEU A 122 21.11 -10.74 2.58
C LEU A 122 22.08 -10.41 3.73
N LEU A 123 21.55 -10.03 4.88
CA LEU A 123 22.32 -9.55 6.03
C LEU A 123 22.04 -10.40 7.27
N PRO A 124 23.03 -10.57 8.17
CA PRO A 124 22.86 -11.21 9.47
C PRO A 124 22.11 -10.27 10.42
N VAL A 125 20.80 -10.12 10.22
CA VAL A 125 19.95 -9.27 11.05
C VAL A 125 19.79 -9.89 12.44
N THR A 126 20.17 -9.16 13.48
CA THR A 126 20.07 -9.59 14.88
C THR A 126 18.87 -8.96 15.60
N LYS A 127 18.40 -7.80 15.15
CA LYS A 127 17.25 -7.09 15.72
C LYS A 127 16.41 -6.43 14.65
N ILE A 128 15.08 -6.43 14.79
CA ILE A 128 14.15 -5.73 13.89
C ILE A 128 13.33 -4.72 14.71
N VAL A 129 13.26 -3.48 14.24
CA VAL A 129 12.45 -2.42 14.85
C VAL A 129 11.47 -1.90 13.81
N ILE A 130 10.17 -1.92 14.13
CA ILE A 130 9.10 -1.51 13.21
C ILE A 130 8.36 -0.30 13.80
N GLU A 131 8.12 0.74 13.01
CA GLU A 131 7.22 1.82 13.43
C GLU A 131 5.76 1.34 13.46
N THR A 132 5.12 1.35 14.64
CA THR A 132 3.75 0.80 14.79
C THR A 132 2.66 1.82 15.03
N ALA A 133 2.95 2.98 15.63
CA ALA A 133 1.90 3.91 16.03
C ALA A 133 2.22 5.39 15.77
N SER A 134 1.18 6.08 15.31
CA SER A 134 1.03 7.52 15.31
C SER A 134 -0.19 7.80 16.17
N PHE A 135 0.02 8.08 17.47
CA PHE A 135 -1.00 8.43 18.49
C PHE A 135 -2.26 7.54 18.55
N ASP A 136 -2.47 6.83 19.66
CA ASP A 136 -3.72 6.13 19.90
C ASP A 136 -4.84 7.13 20.23
N ILE A 137 -5.55 7.60 19.19
CA ILE A 137 -6.62 8.59 19.30
C ILE A 137 -7.75 8.10 20.23
N GLN A 138 -7.95 6.79 20.34
CA GLN A 138 -8.97 6.23 21.24
C GLN A 138 -8.49 6.21 22.69
N LYS A 139 -7.23 5.85 22.98
CA LYS A 139 -6.66 6.03 24.33
C LYS A 139 -6.56 7.49 24.76
N ILE A 140 -6.33 8.41 23.83
CA ILE A 140 -6.34 9.85 24.11
C ILE A 140 -7.76 10.34 24.47
N ARG A 141 -8.81 9.75 23.86
CA ARG A 141 -10.21 10.09 24.16
C ARG A 141 -10.77 9.36 25.38
N ASN A 142 -10.32 8.12 25.61
CA ASN A 142 -10.68 7.31 26.76
C ASN A 142 -9.50 6.37 27.12
N PRO A 143 -8.74 6.66 28.19
CA PRO A 143 -7.54 5.90 28.57
C PRO A 143 -7.78 4.42 28.92
N GLU A 144 -9.01 4.04 29.29
CA GLU A 144 -9.39 2.70 29.76
C GLU A 144 -9.84 1.77 28.63
N VAL A 145 -9.78 2.21 27.37
CA VAL A 145 -10.24 1.39 26.23
C VAL A 145 -9.31 0.20 26.02
N GLU A 146 -9.83 -0.99 26.29
CA GLU A 146 -9.19 -2.28 26.01
C GLU A 146 -10.10 -3.23 25.21
N GLY A 147 -9.46 -4.15 24.47
CA GLY A 147 -10.14 -5.28 23.84
C GLY A 147 -11.30 -4.92 22.91
N THR A 148 -12.52 -5.31 23.30
CA THR A 148 -13.77 -5.06 22.56
C THR A 148 -14.13 -3.59 22.46
N GLY A 149 -13.64 -2.73 23.37
CA GLY A 149 -13.85 -1.27 23.32
C GLY A 149 -13.26 -0.61 22.07
N TYR A 150 -12.23 -1.19 21.45
CA TYR A 150 -11.70 -0.71 20.16
C TYR A 150 -12.65 -0.99 18.98
N GLN A 151 -13.47 -2.03 19.07
CA GLN A 151 -14.38 -2.46 18.00
C GLN A 151 -15.76 -1.81 18.13
N GLN A 152 -16.11 -1.38 19.34
CA GLN A 152 -17.38 -0.76 19.68
C GLN A 152 -17.26 0.76 19.56
N GLY A 153 -17.53 1.31 18.38
CA GLY A 153 -17.62 2.76 18.19
C GLY A 153 -18.97 3.33 18.64
N ASP A 154 -19.19 4.63 18.45
CA ASP A 154 -20.43 5.36 18.80
C ASP A 154 -21.75 4.74 18.30
N GLN A 155 -21.68 3.79 17.36
CA GLN A 155 -22.81 3.04 16.81
C GLN A 155 -23.22 1.83 17.67
N LEU A 156 -22.55 1.57 18.80
CA LEU A 156 -22.86 0.45 19.69
C LEU A 156 -24.33 0.53 20.13
N GLY A 157 -25.09 -0.55 19.91
CA GLY A 157 -26.51 -0.63 20.25
C GLY A 157 -27.48 -0.28 19.11
N PHE A 158 -27.00 0.24 17.97
CA PHE A 158 -27.85 0.52 16.80
C PHE A 158 -27.82 -0.60 15.77
N TRP A 159 -28.97 -0.93 15.18
CA TRP A 159 -29.07 -2.00 14.18
C TRP A 159 -28.37 -1.63 12.87
N ASN A 160 -28.38 -0.34 12.51
CA ASN A 160 -27.68 0.15 11.33
C ASN A 160 -27.23 1.62 11.46
N VAL A 161 -26.33 2.04 10.57
CA VAL A 161 -25.78 3.40 10.51
C VAL A 161 -26.87 4.45 10.31
N ARG A 162 -27.92 4.13 9.55
CA ARG A 162 -29.02 5.07 9.28
C ARG A 162 -29.74 5.42 10.56
N GLU A 163 -30.09 4.42 11.36
CA GLU A 163 -30.79 4.57 12.63
C GLU A 163 -29.95 5.36 13.64
N TYR A 164 -28.65 5.05 13.75
CA TYR A 164 -27.73 5.85 14.55
C TYR A 164 -27.73 7.32 14.13
N VAL A 165 -27.67 7.61 12.82
CA VAL A 165 -27.66 9.00 12.32
C VAL A 165 -28.99 9.70 12.59
N LEU A 166 -30.12 9.01 12.41
CA LEU A 166 -31.44 9.55 12.73
C LEU A 166 -31.57 9.86 14.22
N PHE A 167 -31.13 8.94 15.09
CA PHE A 167 -31.12 9.13 16.53
C PHE A 167 -30.22 10.29 16.96
N ARG A 168 -28.97 10.33 16.47
CA ARG A 168 -28.02 11.43 16.71
C ARG A 168 -28.60 12.79 16.31
N ASP A 169 -29.31 12.83 15.20
CA ASP A 169 -29.93 14.04 14.66
C ASP A 169 -31.32 14.33 15.27
N GLY A 170 -31.71 13.58 16.31
CA GLY A 170 -32.97 13.76 17.04
C GLY A 170 -34.23 13.48 16.21
N HIS A 171 -34.12 12.68 15.14
CA HIS A 171 -35.18 12.45 14.16
C HIS A 171 -35.73 13.76 13.55
N ILE A 172 -34.88 14.76 13.39
CA ILE A 172 -35.25 16.06 12.83
C ILE A 172 -34.33 16.41 11.66
N CYS A 173 -34.92 17.00 10.60
CA CYS A 173 -34.16 17.52 9.47
C CYS A 173 -33.16 18.59 9.93
N GLN A 174 -31.87 18.37 9.69
CA GLN A 174 -30.79 19.25 10.14
C GLN A 174 -30.69 20.57 9.33
N HIS A 175 -31.39 20.66 8.20
CA HIS A 175 -31.48 21.91 7.43
C HIS A 175 -32.66 22.77 7.86
N CYS A 176 -33.88 22.26 7.75
CA CYS A 176 -35.09 23.05 7.99
C CYS A 176 -35.64 22.93 9.42
N ARG A 177 -35.11 22.03 10.24
CA ARG A 177 -35.55 21.77 11.62
C ARG A 177 -37.07 21.63 11.76
N GLY A 178 -37.69 20.87 10.87
CA GLY A 178 -39.14 20.62 10.87
C GLY A 178 -40.00 21.67 10.15
N ARG A 179 -39.45 22.78 9.66
CA ARG A 179 -40.22 23.83 8.97
C ARG A 179 -40.98 23.36 7.72
N SER A 180 -40.47 22.34 7.01
CA SER A 180 -41.14 21.81 5.83
C SER A 180 -42.35 20.91 6.14
N LYS A 181 -42.56 20.54 7.42
CA LYS A 181 -43.60 19.60 7.89
C LYS A 181 -43.62 18.23 7.17
N ASP A 182 -42.50 17.87 6.56
CA ASP A 182 -42.35 16.64 5.77
C ASP A 182 -41.99 15.48 6.71
N PRO A 183 -42.81 14.43 6.80
CA PRO A 183 -42.59 13.33 7.74
C PRO A 183 -41.48 12.36 7.29
N ILE A 184 -41.07 12.40 6.02
CA ILE A 184 -40.12 11.42 5.46
C ILE A 184 -38.68 11.92 5.62
N LEU A 185 -37.91 11.21 6.44
CA LEU A 185 -36.49 11.49 6.67
C LEU A 185 -35.56 10.56 5.90
N ASN A 186 -34.58 11.17 5.24
CA ASN A 186 -33.52 10.53 4.48
C ASN A 186 -32.16 10.87 5.07
N VAL A 187 -31.25 9.89 5.02
CA VAL A 187 -29.85 10.08 5.42
C VAL A 187 -29.03 10.38 4.17
N HIS A 188 -28.50 11.60 4.12
CA HIS A 188 -27.75 12.15 2.99
C HIS A 188 -26.23 12.12 3.24
N HIS A 189 -25.46 11.93 2.18
CA HIS A 189 -24.00 12.00 2.22
C HIS A 189 -23.49 13.42 1.98
N LEU A 190 -22.81 14.03 2.96
CA LEU A 190 -22.21 15.37 2.83
C LEU A 190 -21.15 15.43 1.71
N GLU A 191 -20.24 14.45 1.71
CA GLU A 191 -19.35 14.17 0.58
C GLU A 191 -19.81 12.91 -0.13
N SER A 192 -19.58 12.82 -1.45
CA SER A 192 -19.94 11.64 -2.23
C SER A 192 -19.54 10.33 -1.53
N ARG A 193 -20.39 9.31 -1.61
CA ARG A 193 -20.08 7.99 -1.03
C ARG A 193 -18.74 7.42 -1.50
N LYS A 194 -18.28 7.79 -2.69
CA LYS A 194 -16.99 7.37 -3.25
C LYS A 194 -15.80 7.97 -2.47
N THR A 195 -15.90 9.23 -2.03
CA THR A 195 -14.85 9.95 -1.30
C THR A 195 -15.00 9.78 0.20
N GLY A 196 -16.21 9.98 0.74
CA GLY A 196 -16.47 9.99 2.18
C GLY A 196 -16.98 8.69 2.78
N GLY A 197 -17.45 7.74 1.96
CA GLY A 197 -18.04 6.50 2.44
C GLY A 197 -19.32 6.70 3.25
N ASP A 198 -19.70 5.68 4.01
CA ASP A 198 -20.92 5.66 4.83
C ASP A 198 -20.61 5.90 6.32
N ALA A 199 -19.52 6.63 6.63
CA ALA A 199 -19.20 6.95 8.01
C ALA A 199 -20.24 7.92 8.59
N PRO A 200 -20.69 7.77 9.85
CA PRO A 200 -21.74 8.64 10.39
C PRO A 200 -21.42 10.13 10.34
N ASN A 201 -20.14 10.51 10.47
CA ASN A 201 -19.69 11.90 10.34
C ASN A 201 -19.78 12.47 8.91
N ASN A 202 -20.02 11.63 7.90
CA ASN A 202 -20.31 12.01 6.51
C ASN A 202 -21.82 11.99 6.22
N LEU A 203 -22.64 11.62 7.19
CA LEU A 203 -24.07 11.42 7.02
C LEU A 203 -24.85 12.47 7.81
N ILE A 204 -25.94 12.95 7.23
CA ILE A 204 -26.82 13.95 7.83
C ILE A 204 -28.28 13.63 7.52
N THR A 205 -29.16 13.86 8.48
CA THR A 205 -30.60 13.68 8.33
C THR A 205 -31.23 14.88 7.64
N LEU A 206 -31.93 14.64 6.53
CA LEU A 206 -32.71 15.63 5.78
C LEU A 206 -34.11 15.09 5.51
N CYS A 207 -35.13 15.95 5.54
CA CYS A 207 -36.44 15.60 4.99
C CYS A 207 -36.37 15.46 3.45
N GLU A 208 -37.35 14.78 2.85
CA GLU A 208 -37.38 14.53 1.41
C GLU A 208 -37.36 15.82 0.58
N THR A 209 -38.14 16.82 1.00
CA THR A 209 -38.16 18.17 0.41
C THR A 209 -36.78 18.84 0.38
N CYS A 210 -36.09 18.90 1.52
CA CYS A 210 -34.73 19.45 1.60
C CYS A 210 -33.72 18.60 0.83
N HIS A 211 -33.85 17.28 0.87
CA HIS A 211 -32.97 16.38 0.14
C HIS A 211 -33.05 16.60 -1.37
N LYS A 212 -34.26 16.72 -1.93
CA LYS A 212 -34.47 17.05 -3.35
C LYS A 212 -33.95 18.45 -3.70
N ALA A 213 -34.23 19.44 -2.85
CA ALA A 213 -33.76 20.82 -3.06
C ALA A 213 -32.22 20.92 -3.08
N TYR A 214 -31.53 20.08 -2.28
CA TYR A 214 -30.07 20.04 -2.26
C TYR A 214 -29.51 19.48 -3.58
N HIS A 215 -30.05 18.36 -4.07
CA HIS A 215 -29.63 17.81 -5.37
C HIS A 215 -29.96 18.72 -6.54
N ALA A 216 -31.00 19.56 -6.40
CA ALA A 216 -31.36 20.60 -7.37
C ALA A 216 -30.51 21.89 -7.23
N GLY A 217 -29.56 21.96 -6.29
CA GLY A 217 -28.70 23.12 -6.08
C GLY A 217 -29.37 24.34 -5.43
N LYS A 218 -30.63 24.20 -4.96
CA LYS A 218 -31.42 25.29 -4.38
C LYS A 218 -31.06 25.59 -2.93
N ILE A 219 -30.47 24.63 -2.22
CA ILE A 219 -30.01 24.79 -0.84
C ILE A 219 -28.55 24.37 -0.69
N LYS A 220 -27.85 25.01 0.25
CA LYS A 220 -26.50 24.62 0.67
C LYS A 220 -26.52 24.18 2.13
N LEU A 221 -25.91 23.05 2.42
CA LEU A 221 -25.75 22.56 3.79
C LEU A 221 -24.59 23.31 4.46
N LYS A 222 -24.82 23.84 5.66
CA LYS A 222 -23.79 24.52 6.46
C LYS A 222 -22.84 23.54 7.15
N VAL A 223 -23.29 22.30 7.35
CA VAL A 223 -22.54 21.25 8.04
C VAL A 223 -21.47 20.71 7.09
N LYS A 224 -20.22 20.71 7.55
CA LYS A 224 -19.10 20.05 6.88
C LYS A 224 -18.81 18.72 7.57
N ARG A 225 -18.23 17.79 6.80
CA ARG A 225 -17.79 16.51 7.31
C ARG A 225 -16.73 16.70 8.41
N GLY A 226 -16.85 15.98 9.52
CA GLY A 226 -15.82 15.94 10.57
C GLY A 226 -14.55 15.22 10.12
N GLN A 227 -13.46 15.33 10.90
CA GLN A 227 -12.20 14.62 10.61
C GLN A 227 -12.42 13.11 10.44
N SER A 228 -11.77 12.54 9.42
CA SER A 228 -11.89 11.12 9.07
C SER A 228 -10.63 10.38 9.47
N PHE A 229 -10.72 9.52 10.48
CA PHE A 229 -9.59 8.70 10.96
C PHE A 229 -9.39 7.38 10.20
N ARG A 230 -9.96 7.26 9.00
CA ARG A 230 -9.92 6.01 8.22
C ARG A 230 -8.51 5.62 7.82
N ALA A 231 -7.66 6.60 7.49
CA ALA A 231 -6.30 6.34 7.06
C ALA A 231 -5.44 5.86 8.25
N GLU A 232 -5.64 6.48 9.39
CA GLU A 232 -4.98 6.23 10.67
C GLU A 232 -5.36 4.85 11.21
N ALA A 233 -6.66 4.53 11.27
CA ALA A 233 -7.14 3.21 11.67
C ALA A 233 -6.63 2.11 10.72
N PHE A 234 -6.61 2.40 9.40
CA PHE A 234 -6.01 1.48 8.43
C PHE A 234 -4.53 1.25 8.72
N MET A 235 -3.76 2.31 9.00
CA MET A 235 -2.34 2.22 9.30
C MET A 235 -2.07 1.48 10.60
N GLY A 236 -2.86 1.73 11.64
CA GLY A 236 -2.78 1.01 12.92
C GLY A 236 -2.97 -0.48 12.73
N ILE A 237 -4.07 -0.91 12.09
CA ILE A 237 -4.33 -2.33 11.81
C ILE A 237 -3.18 -2.95 11.01
N MET A 238 -2.73 -2.26 9.95
CA MET A 238 -1.65 -2.76 9.08
C MET A 238 -0.35 -2.95 9.84
N ARG A 239 0.08 -1.96 10.63
CA ARG A 239 1.36 -1.96 11.34
C ARG A 239 1.38 -2.96 12.50
N TRP A 240 0.30 -3.04 13.29
CA TRP A 240 0.17 -4.05 14.34
C TRP A 240 0.15 -5.46 13.78
N THR A 241 -0.63 -5.68 12.72
CA THR A 241 -0.64 -7.01 12.07
C THR A 241 0.72 -7.35 11.47
N LEU A 242 1.44 -6.36 10.92
CA LEU A 242 2.80 -6.57 10.43
C LEU A 242 3.74 -6.98 11.57
N LEU A 243 3.74 -6.25 12.69
CA LEU A 243 4.54 -6.57 13.86
C LEU A 243 4.28 -8.01 14.34
N ASP A 244 3.02 -8.37 14.54
CA ASP A 244 2.62 -9.69 15.04
C ASP A 244 3.05 -10.82 14.09
N ARG A 245 2.93 -10.59 12.78
CA ARG A 245 3.34 -11.59 11.78
C ARG A 245 4.86 -11.74 11.72
N VAL A 246 5.61 -10.64 11.79
CA VAL A 246 7.09 -10.69 11.78
C VAL A 246 7.60 -11.40 13.04
N ARG A 247 7.02 -11.12 14.21
CA ARG A 247 7.28 -11.85 15.47
C ARG A 247 7.07 -13.36 15.31
N LYS A 248 5.95 -13.76 14.69
CA LYS A 248 5.63 -15.17 14.44
C LYS A 248 6.58 -15.84 13.43
N THR A 249 7.01 -15.12 12.40
CA THR A 249 7.93 -15.66 11.37
C THR A 249 9.36 -15.78 11.89
N HIS A 250 9.76 -14.93 12.83
CA HIS A 250 11.12 -14.91 13.38
C HIS A 250 11.13 -15.00 14.91
N PRO A 251 10.76 -16.15 15.51
CA PRO A 251 10.64 -16.29 16.96
C PRO A 251 11.95 -16.11 17.72
N LYS A 252 13.10 -16.33 17.06
CA LYS A 252 14.44 -16.20 17.64
C LYS A 252 15.05 -14.80 17.50
N LEU A 253 14.40 -13.89 16.76
CA LEU A 253 14.89 -12.53 16.57
C LEU A 253 14.07 -11.55 17.44
N PRO A 254 14.71 -10.67 18.22
CA PRO A 254 14.05 -9.53 18.85
C PRO A 254 13.35 -8.65 17.81
N VAL A 255 12.02 -8.58 17.89
CA VAL A 255 11.17 -7.71 17.06
C VAL A 255 10.45 -6.70 17.95
N GLU A 256 10.93 -5.47 17.91
CA GLU A 256 10.46 -4.35 18.73
C GLU A 256 9.61 -3.39 17.90
N ASN A 257 8.80 -2.61 18.60
CA ASN A 257 8.02 -1.53 18.02
C ASN A 257 8.55 -0.16 18.46
N THR A 258 8.38 0.83 17.60
CA THR A 258 8.67 2.23 17.93
C THR A 258 7.52 3.14 17.50
N TYR A 259 7.55 4.37 17.99
CA TYR A 259 6.52 5.37 17.78
C TYR A 259 7.01 6.49 16.86
N GLY A 260 6.14 6.98 15.99
CA GLY A 260 6.49 8.02 15.00
C GLY A 260 6.93 9.36 15.59
N TYR A 261 6.57 9.67 16.84
CA TYR A 261 7.04 10.90 17.50
C TYR A 261 8.50 10.78 17.95
N LEU A 262 8.94 9.59 18.37
CA LEU A 262 10.33 9.31 18.73
C LEU A 262 11.23 9.39 17.51
N THR A 263 10.79 8.84 16.37
CA THR A 263 11.52 8.89 15.11
C THR A 263 11.65 10.33 14.61
N LYS A 264 10.56 11.12 14.68
CA LYS A 264 10.58 12.55 14.36
C LYS A 264 11.57 13.31 15.23
N HIS A 265 11.59 13.08 16.54
CA HIS A 265 12.51 13.76 17.46
C HIS A 265 13.97 13.44 17.13
N LYS A 266 14.31 12.15 16.95
CA LYS A 266 15.65 11.70 16.55
C LYS A 266 16.10 12.32 15.23
N ARG A 267 15.20 12.37 14.24
CA ARG A 267 15.49 12.95 12.93
C ARG A 267 15.84 14.44 13.01
N ILE A 268 15.07 15.20 13.80
CA ILE A 268 15.30 16.64 14.00
C ILE A 268 16.63 16.87 14.73
N ALA A 269 16.91 16.09 15.78
CA ALA A 269 18.15 16.19 16.53
C ALA A 269 19.40 15.94 15.66
N LEU A 270 19.29 15.10 14.63
CA LEU A 270 20.38 14.81 13.68
C LEU A 270 20.40 15.70 12.43
N GLY A 271 19.45 16.65 12.29
CA GLY A 271 19.36 17.50 11.10
C GLY A 271 19.06 16.75 9.79
N LEU A 272 18.46 15.56 9.86
CA LEU A 272 18.23 14.71 8.69
C LEU A 272 16.99 15.16 7.90
N PRO A 273 17.00 15.05 6.54
CA PRO A 273 15.85 15.36 5.72
C PRO A 273 14.71 14.36 5.96
N LYS A 274 13.47 14.78 5.70
CA LYS A 274 12.28 13.93 5.82
C LYS A 274 12.18 12.98 4.62
N THR A 275 12.97 11.90 4.64
CA THR A 275 12.92 10.80 3.68
C THR A 275 12.52 9.50 4.37
N HIS A 276 11.92 8.57 3.64
CA HIS A 276 11.57 7.25 4.19
C HIS A 276 12.81 6.46 4.63
N CYS A 277 13.95 6.62 3.94
CA CYS A 277 15.21 6.01 4.34
C CYS A 277 15.75 6.61 5.64
N ALA A 278 15.74 7.94 5.79
CA ALA A 278 16.16 8.61 7.03
C ALA A 278 15.27 8.22 8.23
N ASP A 279 13.96 8.07 8.00
CA ASP A 279 13.03 7.61 9.04
C ASP A 279 13.35 6.17 9.46
N ALA A 280 13.59 5.28 8.50
CA ALA A 280 14.01 3.90 8.78
C ALA A 280 15.37 3.82 9.51
N PHE A 281 16.33 4.70 9.17
CA PHE A 281 17.61 4.81 9.86
C PHE A 281 17.42 5.23 11.33
N CYS A 282 16.58 6.24 11.58
CA CYS A 282 16.25 6.68 12.94
C CYS A 282 15.54 5.58 13.75
N ILE A 283 14.75 4.73 13.08
CA ILE A 283 14.07 3.56 13.66
C ILE A 283 15.08 2.48 14.05
N ALA A 284 16.10 2.22 13.22
CA ALA A 284 17.13 1.22 13.50
C ALA A 284 17.95 1.56 14.77
N GLY A 285 18.10 2.85 15.08
CA GLY A 285 18.54 3.32 16.40
C GLY A 285 20.04 3.53 16.59
N ASN A 286 20.88 3.11 15.63
CA ASN A 286 22.32 3.35 15.66
C ASN A 286 22.64 4.75 15.11
N LEU A 287 22.26 5.78 15.85
CA LEU A 287 22.26 7.18 15.39
C LEU A 287 23.66 7.76 15.09
N LYS A 288 24.72 7.14 15.62
CA LYS A 288 26.12 7.54 15.37
C LYS A 288 26.68 6.94 14.08
N ALA A 289 25.97 6.01 13.45
CA ALA A 289 26.44 5.31 12.26
C ALA A 289 26.52 6.25 11.05
N LEU A 290 27.56 6.09 10.24
CA LEU A 290 27.70 6.81 8.98
C LEU A 290 26.59 6.40 8.02
N ARG A 291 25.85 7.37 7.48
CA ARG A 291 24.81 7.12 6.47
C ARG A 291 25.43 6.78 5.13
N ARG A 292 24.75 5.91 4.38
CA ARG A 292 25.28 5.36 3.13
C ARG A 292 25.32 6.38 1.98
N GLY A 293 24.38 7.33 1.96
CA GLY A 293 24.25 8.35 0.91
C GLY A 293 23.71 7.85 -0.44
N ASP A 294 23.57 6.54 -0.63
CA ASP A 294 22.81 5.92 -1.71
C ASP A 294 21.82 4.88 -1.17
N PHE A 295 20.71 4.70 -1.88
CA PHE A 295 19.64 3.82 -1.48
C PHE A 295 19.03 3.06 -2.65
N LEU A 296 18.48 1.89 -2.36
CA LEU A 296 17.79 1.05 -3.34
C LEU A 296 16.33 1.49 -3.44
N PHE A 297 15.99 2.19 -4.52
CA PHE A 297 14.59 2.45 -4.84
C PHE A 297 13.94 1.21 -5.44
N GLN A 298 12.84 0.76 -4.85
CA GLN A 298 12.10 -0.42 -5.28
C GLN A 298 10.66 -0.06 -5.62
N GLN A 299 10.21 -0.38 -6.83
CA GLN A 299 8.82 -0.17 -7.22
C GLN A 299 8.08 -1.50 -7.30
N GLN A 300 7.03 -1.66 -6.49
CA GLN A 300 6.14 -2.80 -6.56
C GLN A 300 5.31 -2.74 -7.85
N THR A 301 5.48 -3.72 -8.72
CA THR A 301 4.74 -3.83 -9.97
C THR A 301 3.87 -5.08 -10.01
N ARG A 302 2.85 -5.05 -10.88
CA ARG A 302 2.03 -6.24 -11.11
C ARG A 302 2.84 -7.28 -11.90
N LYS A 303 2.73 -8.55 -11.51
CA LYS A 303 3.32 -9.66 -12.29
C LYS A 303 2.65 -9.81 -13.65
N HIS A 304 1.31 -9.81 -13.68
CA HIS A 304 0.53 -9.92 -14.92
C HIS A 304 -0.76 -9.14 -14.81
N ASN A 305 -1.30 -8.73 -15.95
CA ASN A 305 -2.70 -8.32 -16.01
C ASN A 305 -3.56 -9.56 -16.17
N ARG A 306 -4.24 -9.98 -15.09
CA ARG A 306 -5.17 -11.13 -15.10
C ARG A 306 -6.58 -10.75 -15.58
N GLN A 307 -6.80 -9.49 -15.97
CA GLN A 307 -8.07 -9.06 -16.50
C GLN A 307 -8.20 -9.51 -17.97
N ILE A 308 -9.29 -10.22 -18.26
CA ILE A 308 -9.67 -10.64 -19.61
C ILE A 308 -10.04 -9.42 -20.47
N HIS A 309 -10.71 -8.43 -19.88
CA HIS A 309 -11.06 -7.17 -20.55
C HIS A 309 -10.64 -5.99 -19.67
N LYS A 310 -10.23 -4.89 -20.29
CA LYS A 310 -10.00 -3.62 -19.57
C LYS A 310 -11.34 -2.97 -19.22
N CYS A 311 -11.33 -2.12 -18.18
CA CYS A 311 -12.49 -1.32 -17.78
C CYS A 311 -12.73 -0.08 -18.66
N SER A 312 -11.97 0.07 -19.74
CA SER A 312 -12.15 1.13 -20.72
C SER A 312 -13.27 0.75 -21.70
N ILE A 313 -14.23 1.65 -21.90
CA ILE A 313 -15.24 1.51 -22.95
C ILE A 313 -14.57 1.91 -24.27
N LEU A 314 -14.41 0.96 -25.18
CA LEU A 314 -13.95 1.25 -26.53
C LEU A 314 -15.11 1.83 -27.35
N LYS A 315 -14.77 2.53 -28.43
CA LYS A 315 -15.76 3.03 -29.40
C LYS A 315 -16.66 1.87 -29.86
N GLY A 316 -17.97 2.09 -29.86
CA GLY A 316 -18.97 1.06 -30.17
C GLY A 316 -19.28 0.07 -29.04
N GLY A 317 -18.76 0.27 -27.82
CA GLY A 317 -19.06 -0.59 -26.67
C GLY A 317 -18.42 -1.99 -26.73
N VAL A 318 -17.54 -2.23 -27.70
CA VAL A 318 -16.88 -3.51 -27.92
C VAL A 318 -15.85 -3.77 -26.82
N ARG A 319 -15.82 -5.01 -26.31
CA ARG A 319 -14.84 -5.45 -25.32
C ARG A 319 -13.77 -6.29 -26.00
N THR A 320 -12.55 -5.78 -26.07
CA THR A 320 -11.41 -6.55 -26.61
C THR A 320 -10.78 -7.42 -25.53
N LEU A 321 -10.28 -8.59 -25.96
CA LEU A 321 -9.47 -9.44 -25.10
C LEU A 321 -8.13 -8.76 -24.80
N ASN A 322 -7.77 -8.70 -23.54
CA ASN A 322 -6.51 -8.16 -23.05
C ASN A 322 -5.48 -9.29 -22.90
N GLN A 323 -5.20 -9.95 -24.02
CA GLN A 323 -4.24 -11.06 -24.14
C GLN A 323 -3.03 -10.60 -24.94
N ALA A 324 -2.05 -10.00 -24.27
CA ALA A 324 -0.76 -9.72 -24.88
C ALA A 324 0.19 -10.93 -24.67
N PRO A 325 1.00 -11.32 -25.68
CA PRO A 325 1.98 -12.37 -25.53
C PRO A 325 2.87 -12.16 -24.30
N PHE A 326 3.16 -13.25 -23.60
CA PHE A 326 3.98 -13.18 -22.39
C PHE A 326 5.40 -12.74 -22.71
N LEU A 327 5.98 -13.30 -23.76
CA LEU A 327 7.29 -12.97 -24.31
C LEU A 327 7.09 -12.32 -25.69
N VAL A 328 7.84 -11.26 -26.00
CA VAL A 328 7.90 -10.67 -27.34
C VAL A 328 9.35 -10.52 -27.71
N LYS A 329 9.81 -11.25 -28.74
CA LYS A 329 11.20 -11.23 -29.24
C LYS A 329 12.25 -11.36 -28.11
N GLY A 330 12.02 -12.25 -27.15
CA GLY A 330 12.93 -12.48 -26.01
C GLY A 330 12.67 -11.64 -24.75
N PHE A 331 11.83 -10.60 -24.83
CA PHE A 331 11.63 -9.63 -23.74
C PHE A 331 10.22 -9.66 -23.13
N ARG A 332 10.15 -9.41 -21.83
CA ARG A 332 8.93 -9.34 -21.03
C ARG A 332 8.68 -7.91 -20.55
N LEU A 333 7.44 -7.65 -20.14
CA LEU A 333 7.10 -6.39 -19.48
C LEU A 333 7.84 -6.33 -18.14
N PHE A 334 8.51 -5.21 -17.89
CA PHE A 334 9.33 -4.89 -16.72
C PHE A 334 10.67 -5.62 -16.63
N ASP A 335 11.16 -6.23 -17.71
CA ASP A 335 12.54 -6.70 -17.75
C ASP A 335 13.50 -5.51 -17.67
N LYS A 336 14.62 -5.69 -16.96
CA LYS A 336 15.69 -4.70 -16.84
C LYS A 336 16.64 -4.88 -18.01
N VAL A 337 16.82 -3.84 -18.80
CA VAL A 337 17.56 -3.88 -20.07
C VAL A 337 18.56 -2.74 -20.15
N ARG A 338 19.63 -2.94 -20.92
CA ARG A 338 20.62 -1.91 -21.24
C ARG A 338 20.48 -1.48 -22.71
N ILE A 339 20.53 -0.18 -22.95
CA ILE A 339 20.53 0.48 -24.28
C ILE A 339 21.62 1.54 -24.28
N GLY A 340 22.60 1.44 -25.19
CA GLY A 340 23.61 2.50 -25.39
C GLY A 340 24.28 3.00 -24.10
N GLY A 341 24.62 2.10 -23.18
CA GLY A 341 25.20 2.44 -21.87
C GLY A 341 24.20 2.80 -20.77
N GLN A 342 22.95 3.13 -21.10
CA GLN A 342 21.90 3.42 -20.13
C GLN A 342 21.15 2.16 -19.69
N ILE A 343 20.60 2.18 -18.48
CA ILE A 343 19.78 1.10 -17.91
C ILE A 343 18.34 1.58 -17.76
N GLY A 344 17.39 0.75 -18.15
CA GLY A 344 15.97 1.01 -18.01
C GLY A 344 15.12 -0.26 -17.88
N PHE A 345 13.82 -0.07 -17.80
CA PHE A 345 12.83 -1.15 -17.72
C PHE A 345 11.85 -1.08 -18.88
N VAL A 346 11.44 -2.25 -19.36
CA VAL A 346 10.46 -2.36 -20.45
C VAL A 346 9.04 -2.04 -19.93
N PHE A 347 8.47 -0.90 -20.32
CA PHE A 347 7.10 -0.50 -19.94
C PHE A 347 6.06 -0.71 -21.06
N GLY A 348 6.51 -0.86 -22.31
CA GLY A 348 5.65 -1.13 -23.45
C GLY A 348 6.31 -2.08 -24.42
N ARG A 349 5.50 -2.91 -25.08
CA ARG A 349 5.97 -3.94 -26.00
C ARG A 349 5.02 -4.01 -27.17
N ARG A 350 5.55 -3.96 -28.39
CA ARG A 350 4.78 -4.15 -29.62
C ARG A 350 5.20 -5.47 -30.26
N VAL A 351 4.23 -6.19 -30.83
CA VAL A 351 4.46 -7.49 -31.49
C VAL A 351 5.52 -7.38 -32.61
N ARG A 352 5.59 -6.23 -33.29
CA ARG A 352 6.59 -5.90 -34.31
C ARG A 352 8.05 -5.88 -33.79
N GLY A 353 8.28 -5.95 -32.48
CA GLY A 353 9.62 -5.97 -31.89
C GLY A 353 10.16 -4.60 -31.48
N THR A 354 9.29 -3.62 -31.26
CA THR A 354 9.64 -2.33 -30.66
C THR A 354 9.18 -2.23 -29.22
N PHE A 355 9.97 -1.53 -28.40
CA PHE A 355 9.83 -1.49 -26.95
C PHE A 355 9.87 -0.04 -26.44
N ASN A 356 9.00 0.23 -25.47
CA ASN A 356 9.02 1.48 -24.71
C ASN A 356 9.77 1.24 -23.41
N ILE A 357 10.83 2.01 -23.19
CA ILE A 357 11.78 1.82 -22.10
C ILE A 357 11.84 3.09 -21.27
N ARG A 358 11.69 2.92 -19.96
CA ARG A 358 11.65 4.02 -18.99
C ARG A 358 12.44 3.66 -17.74
N ARG A 359 12.91 4.67 -17.02
CA ARG A 359 13.37 4.50 -15.63
C ARG A 359 12.17 4.50 -14.68
N LEU A 360 12.38 4.21 -13.40
CA LEU A 360 11.26 4.14 -12.44
C LEU A 360 10.72 5.52 -12.04
N ASP A 361 11.50 6.59 -12.24
CA ASP A 361 11.04 7.99 -12.18
C ASP A 361 10.12 8.39 -13.36
N LYS A 362 9.81 7.45 -14.27
CA LYS A 362 9.02 7.61 -15.50
C LYS A 362 9.71 8.37 -16.63
N THR A 363 10.99 8.75 -16.48
CA THR A 363 11.76 9.31 -17.59
C THR A 363 11.82 8.30 -18.74
N VAL A 364 11.49 8.77 -19.94
CA VAL A 364 11.45 7.94 -21.14
C VAL A 364 12.84 7.92 -21.75
N ILE A 365 13.43 6.72 -21.82
CA ILE A 365 14.72 6.52 -22.52
C ILE A 365 14.48 6.37 -24.02
N GLY A 366 13.37 5.72 -24.40
CA GLY A 366 12.90 5.67 -25.78
C GLY A 366 11.58 4.93 -25.90
N THR A 367 10.75 5.31 -26.88
CA THR A 367 9.40 4.79 -27.04
C THR A 367 9.29 3.61 -28.01
N ASP A 368 10.15 3.55 -29.02
CA ASP A 368 10.11 2.56 -30.10
C ASP A 368 11.50 1.97 -30.38
N ILE A 369 12.18 1.50 -29.34
CA ILE A 369 13.50 0.89 -29.46
C ILE A 369 13.39 -0.53 -30.01
N ASN A 370 14.15 -0.85 -31.06
CA ASN A 370 14.19 -2.18 -31.67
C ASN A 370 14.84 -3.21 -30.73
N CYS A 371 14.33 -4.45 -30.67
CA CYS A 371 14.89 -5.54 -29.86
C CYS A 371 16.41 -5.74 -30.03
N LYS A 372 16.95 -5.55 -31.24
CA LYS A 372 18.38 -5.75 -31.52
C LYS A 372 19.28 -4.79 -30.74
N LYS A 373 18.76 -3.63 -30.33
CA LYS A 373 19.51 -2.62 -29.55
C LYS A 373 19.43 -2.89 -28.03
N LEU A 374 18.74 -3.93 -27.60
CA LEU A 374 18.49 -4.25 -26.20
C LEU A 374 19.34 -5.42 -25.75
N SER A 375 19.98 -5.25 -24.59
CA SER A 375 20.60 -6.37 -23.86
C SER A 375 19.86 -6.60 -22.54
N LEU A 376 19.45 -7.85 -22.29
CA LEU A 376 18.77 -8.23 -21.06
C LEU A 376 19.77 -8.27 -19.90
N LEU A 377 19.49 -7.54 -18.82
CA LEU A 377 20.32 -7.52 -17.61
C LEU A 377 19.76 -8.41 -16.50
N GLU A 378 18.47 -8.24 -16.21
CA GLU A 378 17.75 -9.02 -15.20
C GLU A 378 16.32 -9.26 -15.70
N THR A 379 15.82 -10.48 -15.49
CA THR A 379 14.41 -10.78 -15.73
C THR A 379 13.56 -10.06 -14.70
N ARG A 380 12.33 -9.69 -15.09
CA ARG A 380 11.40 -8.98 -14.23
C ARG A 380 11.18 -9.71 -12.90
N LYS A 381 11.10 -8.92 -11.83
CA LYS A 381 10.71 -9.35 -10.48
C LYS A 381 9.47 -8.58 -10.06
N THR A 382 8.85 -8.98 -8.95
CA THR A 382 7.70 -8.25 -8.37
C THR A 382 8.07 -6.81 -8.01
N PHE A 383 9.31 -6.60 -7.58
CA PHE A 383 9.87 -5.30 -7.23
C PHE A 383 10.98 -4.98 -8.22
N LEU A 384 10.81 -3.90 -8.96
CA LEU A 384 11.85 -3.38 -9.85
C LEU A 384 12.79 -2.55 -9.00
N THR A 385 14.10 -2.73 -9.14
CA THR A 385 15.09 -2.11 -8.26
C THR A 385 16.11 -1.30 -9.06
N GLU A 386 16.31 -0.07 -8.63
CA GLU A 386 17.37 0.82 -9.09
C GLU A 386 18.08 1.46 -7.90
N LEU A 387 19.33 1.82 -8.09
CA LEU A 387 20.13 2.53 -7.11
C LEU A 387 19.96 4.03 -7.35
N ARG A 388 19.70 4.80 -6.30
CA ARG A 388 19.60 6.26 -6.33
C ARG A 388 20.53 6.86 -5.28
N LYS A 389 21.03 8.06 -5.54
CA LYS A 389 21.72 8.87 -4.53
C LYS A 389 20.67 9.59 -3.70
N GLU A 390 20.92 9.69 -2.40
CA GLU A 390 20.06 10.40 -1.44
C GLU A 390 20.27 11.92 -1.48
#